data_AF-A0A948WBV4-F1
#
_entry.id   AF-A0A948WBV4-F1
#
_cell.length_a   1.000
_cell.length_b   1.000
_cell.length_c   1.000
_cell.angle_alpha   90.00
_cell.angle_beta   90.00
_cell.angle_gamma   90.00
#
_symmetry.space_group_name_H-M   'P 1'
#
loop_
_entity.id
_entity.type
_entity.pdbx_description
1 polymer ?
#
loop_
_entity_poly.entity_id
_entity_poly.type
_entity_poly.pdbx_seq_one_letter_code
_entity_poly.pdbx_strand_id
1 'polypeptide(L)'
;MTRGLLRIIAILALPVLGGCATGDTFITGVARAPIHPDDVLLYHSLPARYEEIGIITDRSFWPWAWVGPSRIAPISGELRAKAAEVGANGVFVRNLGASSVVEGVAIYVP
;
A
#
# COMPACT_ATOMS: atom_id res chain seq x y z
N MET A 1 -40.70 -31.46 -12.33
CA MET A 1 -39.29 -31.12 -12.66
C MET A 1 -38.90 -29.72 -12.18
N THR A 2 -39.38 -29.26 -11.01
CA THR A 2 -39.10 -27.89 -10.49
C THR A 2 -38.32 -27.88 -9.16
N ARG A 3 -38.15 -29.04 -8.51
CA ARG A 3 -37.40 -29.17 -7.24
C ARG A 3 -35.87 -29.21 -7.42
N GLY A 4 -35.40 -29.59 -8.61
CA GLY A 4 -33.97 -29.65 -8.94
C GLY A 4 -33.36 -28.27 -9.21
N LEU A 5 -34.16 -27.33 -9.72
CA LEU A 5 -33.70 -25.97 -10.02
C LEU A 5 -33.44 -25.16 -8.74
N LEU A 6 -34.24 -25.38 -7.68
CA LEU A 6 -34.10 -24.68 -6.40
C LEU A 6 -32.82 -25.08 -5.63
N ARG A 7 -32.29 -26.28 -5.86
CA ARG A 7 -31.07 -26.77 -5.20
C ARG A 7 -29.78 -26.21 -5.83
N ILE A 8 -29.85 -25.79 -7.08
CA ILE A 8 -28.72 -25.19 -7.80
C ILE A 8 -28.58 -23.69 -7.44
N ILE A 9 -29.65 -23.07 -6.95
CA ILE A 9 -29.69 -21.69 -6.45
C ILE A 9 -29.20 -21.60 -4.98
N ALA A 10 -28.77 -22.70 -4.36
CA ALA A 10 -27.89 -22.64 -3.17
C ALA A 10 -26.44 -22.29 -3.58
N ILE A 11 -26.34 -21.27 -4.45
CA ILE A 11 -25.34 -20.21 -4.52
C ILE A 11 -24.49 -20.25 -3.25
N LEU A 12 -23.28 -20.82 -3.30
CA LEU A 12 -22.10 -20.14 -3.84
C LEU A 12 -21.95 -18.70 -3.31
N ALA A 13 -22.43 -18.44 -2.09
CA ALA A 13 -21.97 -17.31 -1.30
C ALA A 13 -20.70 -17.76 -0.56
N LEU A 14 -19.59 -17.95 -1.29
CA LEU A 14 -18.28 -17.87 -0.64
C LEU A 14 -18.09 -16.41 -0.24
N PRO A 15 -17.99 -16.06 1.05
CA PRO A 15 -17.49 -14.75 1.40
C PRO A 15 -16.05 -14.69 0.89
N VAL A 16 -15.80 -13.80 -0.08
CA VAL A 16 -14.44 -13.36 -0.40
C VAL A 16 -13.95 -12.65 0.85
N LEU A 17 -13.32 -13.39 1.75
CA LEU A 17 -12.57 -12.84 2.88
C LEU A 17 -11.33 -12.16 2.29
N GLY A 18 -11.55 -10.96 1.73
CA GLY A 18 -10.50 -10.03 1.36
C GLY A 18 -9.89 -9.45 2.63
N GLY A 19 -9.01 -10.21 3.27
CA GLY A 19 -8.12 -9.67 4.28
C GLY A 19 -7.04 -8.84 3.58
N CYS A 20 -7.32 -7.56 3.28
CA CYS A 20 -6.25 -6.61 3.01
C CYS A 20 -5.61 -6.24 4.36
N ALA A 21 -4.79 -7.15 4.88
CA ALA A 21 -3.89 -6.83 5.99
C ALA A 21 -2.55 -6.41 5.40
N THR A 22 -2.55 -5.33 4.61
CA THR A 22 -1.33 -4.85 3.94
C THR A 22 -1.05 -3.45 4.47
N GLY A 23 -0.50 -3.39 5.68
CA GLY A 23 0.06 -2.21 6.37
C GLY A 23 -0.89 -1.06 6.71
N ASP A 24 -0.54 -0.24 7.70
CA ASP A 24 -1.37 0.91 8.12
C ASP A 24 -1.02 2.17 7.34
N THR A 25 -2.03 2.97 7.02
CA THR A 25 -1.88 4.34 6.51
C THR A 25 -2.48 5.29 7.54
N PHE A 26 -1.66 6.16 8.12
CA PHE A 26 -2.07 7.15 9.10
C PHE A 26 -2.03 8.54 8.47
N ILE A 27 -3.18 9.16 8.27
CA ILE A 27 -3.30 10.47 7.62
C ILE A 27 -2.98 11.56 8.65
N THR A 28 -1.93 12.35 8.38
CA THR A 28 -1.48 13.48 9.22
C THR A 28 -1.85 14.83 8.63
N GLY A 29 -2.19 14.88 7.33
CA GLY A 29 -2.50 16.11 6.59
C GLY A 29 -3.76 16.03 5.74
N VAL A 30 -3.76 16.73 4.61
CA VAL A 30 -4.90 16.80 3.69
C VAL A 30 -4.82 15.70 2.64
N ALA A 31 -5.73 14.72 2.73
CA ALA A 31 -5.87 13.69 1.72
C ALA A 31 -6.36 14.29 0.39
N ARG A 32 -5.84 13.78 -0.72
CA ARG A 32 -6.16 14.24 -2.08
C ARG A 32 -6.88 13.14 -2.86
N ALA A 33 -7.34 13.47 -4.06
CA ALA A 33 -7.93 12.46 -4.95
C ALA A 33 -6.88 11.37 -5.24
N PRO A 34 -7.29 10.08 -5.27
CA PRO A 34 -6.36 9.00 -5.59
C PRO A 34 -5.72 9.18 -6.97
N ILE A 35 -4.44 8.85 -7.08
CA ILE A 35 -3.67 8.90 -8.34
C ILE A 35 -3.23 7.51 -8.79
N HIS A 36 -2.55 7.38 -9.94
CA HIS A 36 -2.01 6.09 -10.33
C HIS A 36 -0.72 5.78 -9.53
N PRO A 37 -0.49 4.53 -9.07
CA PRO A 37 0.73 4.18 -8.33
C PRO A 37 2.03 4.50 -9.07
N ASP A 38 2.03 4.45 -10.40
CA ASP A 38 3.20 4.79 -11.22
C ASP A 38 3.52 6.29 -11.23
N ASP A 39 2.55 7.15 -10.88
CA ASP A 39 2.74 8.60 -10.75
C ASP A 39 3.37 8.99 -9.41
N VAL A 40 3.52 8.04 -8.48
CA VAL A 40 4.12 8.28 -7.17
C VAL A 40 5.63 8.12 -7.27
N LEU A 41 6.41 9.16 -6.96
CA LEU A 41 7.87 9.12 -6.95
C LEU A 41 8.44 8.67 -5.60
N LEU A 42 9.48 7.84 -5.63
CA LEU A 42 10.21 7.46 -4.41
C LEU A 42 11.36 8.43 -4.18
N TYR A 43 11.36 9.09 -3.03
CA TYR A 43 12.36 10.08 -2.65
C TYR A 43 13.36 9.49 -1.65
N HIS A 44 14.65 9.59 -1.98
CA HIS A 44 15.75 9.28 -1.06
C HIS A 44 16.09 10.45 -0.12
N SER A 45 15.69 11.66 -0.50
CA SER A 45 15.85 12.89 0.27
C SER A 45 14.57 13.72 0.13
N LEU A 46 14.12 14.35 1.22
CA LEU A 46 12.94 15.21 1.18
C LEU A 46 13.18 16.41 0.24
N PRO A 47 12.21 16.75 -0.62
CA PRO A 47 12.29 17.92 -1.49
C PRO A 47 12.16 19.23 -0.69
N ALA A 48 12.56 20.36 -1.29
CA ALA A 48 12.59 21.65 -0.60
C ALA A 48 11.19 22.19 -0.21
N ARG A 49 10.14 21.79 -0.95
CA ARG A 49 8.75 22.12 -0.65
C ARG A 49 7.95 20.83 -0.77
N TYR A 50 7.25 20.47 0.30
CA TYR A 50 6.31 19.37 0.31
C TYR A 50 5.26 19.59 1.40
N GLU A 51 4.14 18.92 1.23
CA GLU A 51 3.10 18.74 2.24
C GLU A 51 3.11 17.29 2.70
N GLU A 52 3.11 17.06 4.01
CA GLU A 52 2.94 15.71 4.53
C GLU A 52 1.45 15.34 4.49
N ILE A 53 1.12 14.23 3.81
CA ILE A 53 -0.25 13.70 3.77
C ILE A 53 -0.44 12.65 4.87
N GLY A 54 0.56 11.81 5.11
CA GLY A 54 0.47 10.77 6.11
C GLY A 54 1.72 9.89 6.23
N ILE A 55 1.67 9.01 7.22
CA ILE A 55 2.67 7.96 7.44
C ILE A 55 2.09 6.66 6.88
N ILE A 56 2.85 6.01 6.00
CA ILE A 56 2.49 4.72 5.42
C ILE A 56 3.47 3.66 5.94
N THR A 57 2.91 2.56 6.41
CA THR A 57 3.69 1.41 6.84
C THR A 57 3.40 0.25 5.93
N ASP A 58 4.45 -0.48 5.57
CA ASP A 58 4.35 -1.77 4.88
C ASP A 58 4.86 -2.88 5.82
N ARG A 59 4.05 -3.94 5.96
CA ARG A 59 4.34 -5.13 6.75
C ARG A 59 4.43 -6.40 5.90
N SER A 60 4.51 -6.30 4.57
CA SER A 60 4.55 -7.43 3.62
C SER A 60 5.87 -8.21 3.62
N PHE A 61 6.60 -8.13 4.72
CA PHE A 61 7.79 -8.92 4.97
C PHE A 61 7.42 -10.38 5.22
N TRP A 62 7.70 -11.23 4.23
CA TRP A 62 7.85 -12.66 4.48
C TRP A 62 9.31 -12.98 4.81
N PRO A 63 9.61 -13.64 5.95
CA PRO A 63 10.99 -13.98 6.34
C PRO A 63 11.78 -14.80 5.31
N TRP A 64 11.09 -15.45 4.35
CA TRP A 64 11.69 -16.29 3.31
C TRP A 64 11.88 -15.59 1.95
N ALA A 65 11.43 -14.34 1.78
CA ALA A 65 11.70 -13.56 0.56
C ALA A 65 13.20 -13.19 0.55
N TRP A 66 14.01 -14.09 -0.01
CA TRP A 66 15.46 -14.17 0.17
C TRP A 66 16.25 -12.91 -0.21
N VAL A 67 17.04 -12.47 0.77
CA VAL A 67 18.37 -11.81 0.74
C VAL A 67 18.86 -11.27 -0.61
N GLY A 68 18.69 -9.96 -0.84
CA GLY A 68 19.29 -9.24 -1.95
C GLY A 68 18.69 -7.85 -2.19
N PRO A 69 19.27 -7.02 -3.09
CA PRO A 69 18.71 -5.72 -3.48
C PRO A 69 17.31 -5.81 -4.10
N SER A 70 16.88 -7.00 -4.50
CA SER A 70 15.51 -7.37 -4.87
C SER A 70 14.47 -7.17 -3.76
N ARG A 71 14.88 -6.94 -2.50
CA ARG A 71 14.00 -6.62 -1.35
C ARG A 71 13.30 -5.27 -1.48
N ILE A 72 13.88 -4.31 -2.22
CA ILE A 72 13.41 -2.92 -2.27
C ILE A 72 12.28 -2.73 -3.31
N ALA A 73 12.32 -3.45 -4.43
CA ALA A 73 11.35 -3.34 -5.50
C ALA A 73 9.89 -3.66 -5.06
N PRO A 74 9.58 -4.79 -4.41
CA PRO A 74 8.20 -5.10 -4.01
C PRO A 74 7.67 -4.12 -2.96
N ILE A 75 8.51 -3.77 -1.97
CA ILE A 75 8.17 -2.78 -0.92
C ILE A 75 7.87 -1.41 -1.55
N SER A 76 8.64 -1.02 -2.57
CA SER A 76 8.41 0.24 -3.26
C SER A 76 7.07 0.25 -4.03
N GLY A 77 6.61 -0.89 -4.54
CA GLY A 77 5.32 -0.98 -5.23
C GLY A 77 4.15 -0.80 -4.26
N GLU A 78 4.17 -1.48 -3.11
CA GLU A 78 3.10 -1.36 -2.12
C GLU A 78 3.05 0.03 -1.48
N LEU A 79 4.21 0.61 -1.14
CA LEU A 79 4.27 1.97 -0.63
C LEU A 79 3.72 2.98 -1.65
N ARG A 80 4.02 2.80 -2.95
CA ARG A 80 3.46 3.64 -4.02
C ARG A 80 1.94 3.47 -4.12
N ALA A 81 1.43 2.25 -4.05
CA ALA A 81 -0.02 2.01 -4.07
C ALA A 81 -0.73 2.72 -2.91
N LYS A 82 -0.21 2.60 -1.69
CA LYS A 82 -0.77 3.27 -0.49
C LYS A 82 -0.70 4.78 -0.57
N ALA A 83 0.41 5.33 -1.05
CA ALA A 83 0.56 6.76 -1.25
C ALA A 83 -0.41 7.27 -2.33
N ALA A 84 -0.57 6.51 -3.41
CA ALA A 84 -1.52 6.82 -4.47
C ALA A 84 -2.96 6.85 -3.97
N GLU A 85 -3.36 5.94 -3.08
CA GLU A 85 -4.69 5.91 -2.46
C GLU A 85 -5.02 7.18 -1.66
N VAL A 86 -4.02 7.79 -1.01
CA VAL A 86 -4.19 9.06 -0.27
C VAL A 86 -3.91 10.30 -1.13
N GLY A 87 -3.64 10.10 -2.43
CA GLY A 87 -3.35 11.16 -3.40
C GLY A 87 -1.99 11.83 -3.21
N ALA A 88 -1.04 11.13 -2.58
CA ALA A 88 0.36 11.55 -2.50
C ALA A 88 1.09 11.22 -3.79
N ASN A 89 1.83 12.19 -4.35
CA ASN A 89 2.67 11.99 -5.53
C ASN A 89 4.13 11.62 -5.16
N GLY A 90 4.42 11.49 -3.87
CA GLY A 90 5.74 11.14 -3.38
C GLY A 90 5.70 10.25 -2.14
N VAL A 91 6.72 9.40 -2.02
CA VAL A 91 7.02 8.64 -0.79
C VAL A 91 8.46 8.86 -0.40
N PHE A 92 8.69 9.32 0.83
CA PHE A 92 10.01 9.38 1.44
C PHE A 92 10.20 8.19 2.39
N VAL A 93 11.17 7.32 2.12
CA VAL A 93 11.43 6.14 2.96
C VAL A 93 12.26 6.54 4.17
N ARG A 94 11.67 6.50 5.37
CA ARG A 94 12.31 6.98 6.60
C ARG A 94 13.15 5.90 7.27
N ASN A 95 12.70 4.64 7.23
CA ASN A 95 13.38 3.55 7.90
C ASN A 95 13.28 2.24 7.11
N LEU A 96 14.44 1.71 6.70
CA LEU A 96 14.63 0.34 6.20
C LEU A 96 15.31 -0.47 7.30
N GLY A 97 14.61 -0.68 8.41
CA GLY A 97 15.16 -1.38 9.56
C GLY A 97 15.40 -2.86 9.29
N ALA A 98 16.25 -3.50 10.09
CA ALA A 98 16.41 -4.96 10.10
C ALA A 98 15.09 -5.69 10.50
N SER A 99 14.16 -4.95 11.12
CA SER A 99 12.79 -5.36 11.39
C SER A 99 11.98 -5.55 10.10
N SER A 100 11.00 -6.42 10.17
CA SER A 100 10.06 -6.79 9.11
C SER A 100 9.09 -5.67 8.67
N VAL A 101 9.39 -4.41 8.99
CA VAL A 101 8.50 -3.27 8.83
C VAL A 101 9.27 -2.14 8.16
N VAL A 102 8.71 -1.63 7.07
CA VAL A 102 9.23 -0.44 6.38
C VAL A 102 8.26 0.71 6.60
N GLU A 103 8.80 1.84 7.05
CA GLU A 103 8.05 3.07 7.28
C GLU A 103 8.40 4.11 6.21
N GLY A 104 7.38 4.63 5.56
CA GLY A 104 7.45 5.72 4.59
C GLY A 104 6.55 6.88 4.97
N VAL A 105 6.88 8.05 4.46
CA VAL A 105 6.07 9.27 4.58
C VAL A 105 5.48 9.57 3.21
N ALA A 106 4.15 9.58 3.13
CA ALA A 106 3.42 10.01 1.95
C ALA A 106 3.43 11.54 1.91
N ILE A 107 4.00 12.09 0.84
CA ILE A 107 4.16 13.53 0.65
C ILE A 107 3.50 13.97 -0.66
N TYR A 108 3.05 15.22 -0.67
CA TYR A 108 2.66 15.92 -1.87
C TYR A 108 3.64 17.02 -2.20
N VAL A 109 4.15 17.00 -3.42
CA VAL A 109 4.98 18.08 -3.97
C VAL A 109 4.11 18.89 -4.95
N PRO A 110 3.88 20.18 -4.69
CA PRO A 110 3.07 21.07 -5.53
C PRO A 110 3.78 21.48 -6.83
#